data_AF-A0A9N8JFT2-F1
#
_entry.id   AF-A0A9N8JFT2-F1
#
_cell.length_a   1.000
_cell.length_b   1.000
_cell.length_c   1.000
_cell.angle_alpha   90.00
_cell.angle_beta   90.00
_cell.angle_gamma   90.00
#
_symmetry.space_group_name_H-M   'P 1'
#
loop_
_entity.id
_entity.type
_entity.pdbx_description
1 polymer ?
#
loop_
_entity_poly.entity_id
_entity_poly.type
_entity_poly.pdbx_seq_one_letter_code
_entity_poly.pdbx_strand_id
1 'polypeptide(L)'
;MGKYSDDSNWDDIVPLPQDDGGPNPLAAIAYTDEYSEAMSYLRAVMAKNEMSERALSLTEDIIDMNAAHYTVWFVTSALLDPQRPF
;
A
#
# COMPACT_ATOMS: atom_id res chain seq x y z
N MET A 1 15.58 -7.87 4.38
CA MET A 1 15.66 -7.27 3.04
C MET A 1 14.22 -7.13 2.60
N GLY A 2 13.73 -5.90 2.60
CA GLY A 2 12.35 -5.58 2.26
C GLY A 2 12.23 -5.39 0.76
N LYS A 3 11.15 -5.90 0.17
CA LYS A 3 10.96 -5.95 -1.29
C LYS A 3 10.95 -4.54 -1.90
N TYR A 4 10.37 -3.58 -1.18
CA TYR A 4 10.20 -2.21 -1.63
C TYR A 4 11.30 -1.29 -1.12
N SER A 5 11.76 -1.49 0.12
CA SER A 5 12.84 -0.70 0.71
C SER A 5 14.21 -0.95 0.08
N ASP A 6 14.43 -2.12 -0.53
CA ASP A 6 15.67 -2.43 -1.24
C ASP A 6 15.59 -2.16 -2.77
N ASP A 7 14.44 -1.72 -3.29
CA ASP A 7 14.26 -1.36 -4.70
C ASP A 7 14.44 0.14 -4.91
N SER A 8 15.46 0.52 -5.68
CA SER A 8 15.76 1.91 -6.03
C SER A 8 14.61 2.66 -6.71
N ASN A 9 13.65 1.94 -7.31
CA ASN A 9 12.44 2.54 -7.85
C ASN A 9 11.55 3.16 -6.76
N TRP A 10 11.81 2.96 -5.49
CA TRP A 10 11.01 3.47 -4.37
C TRP A 10 11.77 4.47 -3.50
N ASP A 11 13.00 4.85 -3.86
CA ASP A 11 13.86 5.77 -3.10
C ASP A 11 13.24 7.17 -2.91
N ASP A 12 12.32 7.59 -3.80
CA ASP A 12 11.61 8.87 -3.71
C ASP A 12 10.39 8.84 -2.78
N ILE A 13 10.01 7.66 -2.26
CA ILE A 13 8.87 7.47 -1.37
C ILE A 13 9.33 7.13 0.04
N VAL A 14 8.80 7.89 1.01
CA VAL A 14 8.91 7.55 2.43
C VAL A 14 7.68 6.71 2.81
N PRO A 15 7.86 5.44 3.26
CA PRO A 15 6.73 4.58 3.62
C PRO A 15 5.98 5.15 4.83
N LEU A 16 4.65 5.05 4.79
CA LEU A 16 3.77 5.53 5.86
C LEU A 16 3.26 4.34 6.68
N PRO A 17 3.75 4.12 7.91
CA PRO A 17 3.30 2.99 8.74
C PRO A 17 1.83 3.12 9.13
N GLN A 18 1.23 2.00 9.53
CA GLN A 18 -0.14 1.98 10.05
C GLN A 18 -0.20 2.69 11.40
N ASP A 19 -1.23 3.52 11.59
CA ASP A 19 -1.53 4.16 12.88
C ASP A 19 -2.75 3.47 13.51
N ASP A 20 -2.49 2.63 14.52
CA ASP A 20 -3.52 1.91 15.28
C ASP A 20 -4.01 2.66 16.53
N GLY A 21 -3.70 3.96 16.66
CA GLY A 21 -4.26 4.81 17.71
C GLY A 21 -3.62 4.67 19.09
N GLY A 22 -2.36 4.21 19.18
CA GLY A 22 -1.56 4.26 20.41
C GLY A 22 -0.95 2.91 20.84
N PRO A 23 -0.46 2.78 22.09
CA PRO A 23 0.37 1.65 22.52
C PRO A 23 -0.37 0.32 22.74
N ASN A 24 -1.69 0.33 22.88
CA ASN A 24 -2.49 -0.87 23.17
C ASN A 24 -3.73 -0.96 22.25
N PRO A 25 -3.54 -1.15 20.95
CA PRO A 25 -4.64 -1.29 20.01
C PRO A 25 -5.45 -2.57 20.27
N LEU A 26 -6.77 -2.45 20.14
CA LEU A 26 -7.67 -3.60 20.23
C LEU A 26 -7.70 -4.35 18.91
N ALA A 27 -7.65 -5.69 18.99
CA ALA A 27 -7.68 -6.58 17.82
C ALA A 27 -6.59 -6.29 16.77
N ALA A 28 -5.40 -5.87 17.22
CA ALA A 28 -4.26 -5.72 16.33
C ALA A 28 -3.88 -7.06 15.69
N ILE A 29 -3.66 -7.01 14.38
CA ILE A 29 -3.26 -8.17 13.60
C ILE A 29 -1.74 -8.20 13.55
N ALA A 30 -1.16 -9.34 13.91
CA ALA A 30 0.27 -9.59 13.74
C ALA A 30 0.56 -9.87 12.26
N TYR A 31 0.65 -8.81 11.46
CA TYR A 31 0.99 -8.90 10.05
C TYR A 31 2.43 -9.39 9.85
N THR A 32 2.68 -10.00 8.70
CA THR A 32 4.07 -10.28 8.29
C THR A 32 4.78 -8.97 7.95
N ASP A 33 6.12 -9.00 7.96
CA ASP A 33 6.93 -7.83 7.62
C ASP A 33 6.66 -7.39 6.18
N GLU A 34 6.48 -8.34 5.25
CA GLU A 34 6.21 -8.09 3.84
C GLU A 34 4.87 -7.35 3.64
N TYR A 35 3.81 -7.80 4.32
CA TYR A 35 2.51 -7.15 4.22
C TYR A 35 2.54 -5.74 4.83
N SER A 36 3.21 -5.60 5.98
CA SER A 36 3.36 -4.31 6.66
C SER A 36 4.15 -3.31 5.82
N GLU A 37 5.20 -3.76 5.15
CA GLU A 37 5.99 -2.97 4.21
C GLU A 37 5.12 -2.52 3.03
N ALA A 38 4.51 -3.45 2.30
CA ALA A 38 3.70 -3.15 1.12
C ALA A 38 2.57 -2.17 1.42
N MET A 39 1.83 -2.39 2.52
CA MET A 39 0.77 -1.48 2.95
C MET A 39 1.29 -0.09 3.32
N SER A 40 2.52 0.01 3.83
CA SER A 40 3.12 1.31 4.15
C SER A 40 3.50 2.11 2.91
N TYR A 41 3.97 1.43 1.86
CA TYR A 41 4.17 2.03 0.56
C TYR A 41 2.85 2.43 -0.10
N LEU A 42 1.81 1.60 0.01
CA LEU A 42 0.49 1.93 -0.56
C LEU A 42 -0.08 3.21 0.05
N ARG A 43 -0.02 3.33 1.38
CA ARG A 43 -0.45 4.58 2.07
C ARG A 43 0.33 5.79 1.58
N ALA A 44 1.64 5.66 1.35
CA ALA A 44 2.48 6.74 0.86
C ALA A 44 2.13 7.16 -0.58
N VAL A 45 1.91 6.20 -1.48
CA VAL A 45 1.45 6.40 -2.86
C VAL A 45 0.10 7.11 -2.88
N MET A 46 -0.85 6.65 -2.08
CA MET A 46 -2.18 7.25 -1.94
C MET A 46 -2.09 8.70 -1.43
N ALA A 47 -1.26 8.96 -0.42
CA ALA A 47 -1.07 10.31 0.13
C ALA A 47 -0.46 11.29 -0.88
N LYS A 48 0.37 10.79 -1.80
CA LYS A 48 0.94 11.58 -2.91
C LYS A 48 0.01 11.67 -4.12
N ASN A 49 -1.13 10.98 -4.11
CA ASN A 49 -2.02 10.81 -5.26
C ASN A 49 -1.27 10.35 -6.52
N GLU A 50 -0.32 9.42 -6.33
CA GLU A 50 0.54 8.95 -7.40
C GLU A 50 -0.22 7.98 -8.33
N MET A 51 -0.16 8.27 -9.63
CA MET A 51 -0.77 7.47 -10.69
C MET A 51 0.34 6.93 -11.60
N SER A 52 0.86 5.74 -11.27
CA SER A 52 2.03 5.15 -11.94
C SER A 52 1.89 3.64 -12.12
N GLU A 53 2.66 3.05 -13.05
CA GLU A 53 2.70 1.59 -13.24
C GLU A 53 3.23 0.86 -12.00
N ARG A 54 4.24 1.43 -11.30
CA ARG A 54 4.77 0.84 -10.06
C ARG A 54 3.72 0.79 -8.94
N ALA A 55 2.84 1.78 -8.87
CA ALA A 55 1.71 1.79 -7.94
C ALA A 55 0.69 0.69 -8.28
N LEU A 56 0.46 0.43 -9.57
CA LEU A 56 -0.39 -0.67 -10.01
C LEU A 56 0.20 -2.04 -9.62
N SER A 57 1.48 -2.28 -9.89
CA SER A 57 2.16 -3.52 -9.47
C SER A 57 2.19 -3.70 -7.94
N LEU A 58 2.31 -2.60 -7.18
CA LEU A 58 2.16 -2.64 -5.72
C LEU A 58 0.76 -3.11 -5.30
N THR A 59 -0.29 -2.61 -5.95
CA THR A 59 -1.66 -3.05 -5.63
C THR A 59 -1.92 -4.51 -5.95
N GLU A 60 -1.35 -5.04 -7.04
CA GLU A 60 -1.41 -6.46 -7.39
C GLU A 60 -0.77 -7.34 -6.29
N ASP A 61 0.43 -6.96 -5.81
CA ASP A 61 1.12 -7.70 -4.75
C ASP A 61 0.30 -7.74 -3.44
N ILE A 62 -0.33 -6.63 -3.08
CA ILE A 62 -1.18 -6.56 -1.89
C ILE A 62 -2.46 -7.38 -2.06
N ILE A 63 -3.03 -7.43 -3.26
CA ILE A 63 -4.21 -8.27 -3.56
C ILE A 63 -3.86 -9.75 -3.43
N ASP A 64 -2.68 -10.16 -3.89
CA ASP A 64 -2.20 -11.54 -3.73
C ASP A 64 -2.04 -11.93 -2.25
N MET A 65 -1.63 -10.99 -1.40
CA MET A 65 -1.54 -11.20 0.06
C MET A 65 -2.89 -11.13 0.78
N ASN A 66 -3.78 -10.22 0.37
CA ASN A 66 -5.09 -10.01 0.98
C ASN A 66 -6.13 -9.50 -0.03
N ALA A 67 -6.71 -10.43 -0.79
CA ALA A 67 -7.72 -10.13 -1.81
C ALA A 67 -9.03 -9.54 -1.24
N ALA A 68 -9.26 -9.62 0.08
CA ALA A 68 -10.42 -9.04 0.75
C ALA A 68 -10.26 -7.54 1.08
N HIS A 69 -9.09 -6.95 0.84
CA HIS A 69 -8.82 -5.55 1.17
C HIS A 69 -9.47 -4.59 0.16
N TYR A 70 -10.72 -4.21 0.40
CA TYR A 70 -11.52 -3.40 -0.52
C TYR A 70 -10.88 -2.07 -0.93
N THR A 71 -10.14 -1.39 -0.05
CA THR A 71 -9.43 -0.14 -0.39
C THR A 71 -8.40 -0.34 -1.50
N VAL A 72 -7.72 -1.50 -1.53
CA VAL A 72 -6.70 -1.79 -2.55
C VAL A 72 -7.36 -1.95 -3.91
N TRP A 73 -8.49 -2.67 -3.98
CA TRP A 73 -9.29 -2.76 -5.20
C TRP A 73 -9.81 -1.41 -5.67
N PHE A 74 -10.23 -0.55 -4.75
CA PHE A 74 -10.64 0.81 -5.09
C PHE A 74 -9.49 1.60 -5.71
N VAL A 75 -8.30 1.59 -5.10
CA VAL A 75 -7.10 2.24 -5.65
C VAL A 75 -6.70 1.64 -7.01
N THR A 76 -6.68 0.31 -7.14
CA THR A 76 -6.39 -0.39 -8.40
C THR A 76 -7.32 0.09 -9.52
N SER A 77 -8.61 0.22 -9.22
CA SER A 77 -9.58 0.69 -10.20
C SER A 77 -9.36 2.15 -10.62
N ALA A 78 -8.92 3.01 -9.69
CA ALA A 78 -8.59 4.39 -10.01
C ALA A 78 -7.32 4.49 -10.86
N LEU A 79 -6.31 3.64 -10.58
CA LEU A 79 -5.08 3.56 -11.38
C LEU A 79 -5.34 3.11 -12.83
N LEU A 80 -6.28 2.19 -13.03
CA LEU A 80 -6.67 1.68 -14.36
C LEU A 80 -7.59 2.63 -15.13
N ASP A 81 -8.40 3.41 -14.43
CA ASP A 81 -9.29 4.41 -15.02
C ASP A 81 -9.20 5.74 -14.26
N PRO A 82 -8.24 6.62 -14.64
CA PRO A 82 -8.04 7.92 -13.99
C PRO A 82 -9.24 8.88 -14.14
N GLN A 83 -10.22 8.58 -15.01
CA GLN A 83 -11.42 9.40 -15.18
C GLN A 83 -12.53 9.03 -14.20
N ARG A 84 -12.34 7.97 -13.40
CA ARG A 84 -13.29 7.53 -12.38
C ARG A 84 -13.31 8.53 -11.21
N PRO A 85 -14.48 9.09 -10.83
CA PRO A 85 -14.57 9.97 -9.69
C PRO A 85 -14.29 9.23 -8.37
N PHE A 86 -13.58 9.91 -7.47
CA PHE A 86 -13.40 9.52 -6.05
C PHE A 86 -14.65 9.78 -5.23
#